data_AF-A0A239CE30-F1
#
_entry.id   AF-A0A239CE30-F1
#
_cell.length_a   1.000
_cell.length_b   1.000
_cell.length_c   1.000
_cell.angle_alpha   90.00
_cell.angle_beta   90.00
_cell.angle_gamma   90.00
#
_symmetry.space_group_name_H-M   'P 1'
#
loop_
_entity.id
_entity.type
_entity.pdbx_description
1 polymer ?
#
loop_
_entity_poly.entity_id
_entity_poly.type
_entity_poly.pdbx_seq_one_letter_code
_entity_poly.pdbx_strand_id
1 'polypeptide(L)'
;MKKILSLCLATLIVGSPALAWDRSKQGNYVTWTFQGDEIVSYSVTEPSYNEDPAVLNVSLWSSHSGSVVVLIEADLGVGNCLSTLSHAAGNASIGVTLVANLNATTLNGVTLDQCSTY
;
A
#
# COMPACT_ATOMS: atom_id res chain seq x y z
N MET A 1 13.69 -34.39 48.88
CA MET A 1 12.77 -34.08 47.76
C MET A 1 12.21 -32.68 47.94
N LYS A 2 12.62 -31.69 47.14
CA LYS A 2 12.10 -30.30 47.18
C LYS A 2 11.60 -29.93 45.79
N LYS A 3 10.33 -29.47 45.73
CA LYS A 3 9.57 -29.25 44.50
C LYS A 3 10.09 -28.01 43.75
N ILE A 4 10.35 -28.20 42.46
CA ILE A 4 10.67 -27.15 41.50
C ILE A 4 9.39 -26.37 41.22
N LEU A 5 9.34 -25.10 41.62
CA LEU A 5 8.25 -24.19 41.27
C LEU A 5 8.54 -23.63 39.87
N SER A 6 7.94 -24.24 38.86
CA SER A 6 8.03 -23.79 37.48
C SER A 6 7.23 -22.49 37.32
N LEU A 7 7.94 -21.36 37.24
CA LEU A 7 7.35 -20.05 36.98
C LEU A 7 6.95 -19.98 35.51
N CYS A 8 5.65 -20.15 35.24
CA CYS A 8 5.09 -20.03 33.89
C CYS A 8 5.08 -18.55 33.51
N LEU A 9 6.11 -18.11 32.77
CA LEU A 9 6.18 -16.78 32.17
C LEU A 9 5.17 -16.72 31.02
N ALA A 10 3.93 -16.32 31.33
CA ALA A 10 2.93 -16.01 30.32
C ALA A 10 3.28 -14.67 29.67
N THR A 11 4.04 -14.71 28.58
CA THR A 11 4.20 -13.56 27.68
C THR A 11 2.86 -13.31 27.00
N LEU A 12 2.07 -12.35 27.53
CA LEU A 12 1.01 -11.73 26.75
C LEU A 12 1.67 -10.99 25.59
N ILE A 13 1.67 -11.61 24.41
CA ILE A 13 1.86 -10.91 23.15
C ILE A 13 0.61 -10.05 22.98
N VAL A 14 0.67 -8.81 23.47
CA VAL A 14 -0.31 -7.79 23.11
C VAL A 14 -0.08 -7.54 21.64
N GLY A 15 -0.89 -8.17 20.79
CA GLY A 15 -0.87 -7.96 19.36
C GLY A 15 -1.01 -6.47 19.11
N SER A 16 0.04 -5.84 18.58
CA SER A 16 -0.06 -4.49 18.05
C SER A 16 -1.21 -4.51 17.03
N PRO A 17 -2.18 -3.59 17.10
CA PRO A 17 -3.16 -3.49 16.04
C PRO A 17 -2.36 -3.37 14.74
N ALA A 18 -2.64 -4.26 13.78
CA ALA A 18 -2.04 -4.16 12.46
C ALA A 18 -2.25 -2.72 11.99
N LEU A 19 -1.17 -2.06 11.57
CA LEU A 19 -1.28 -0.74 10.98
C LEU A 19 -2.28 -0.84 9.83
N ALA A 20 -3.26 0.04 9.87
CA ALA A 20 -4.28 0.18 8.84
C ALA A 20 -3.64 0.08 7.44
N TRP A 21 -2.71 0.98 7.17
CA TRP A 21 -1.80 0.92 6.04
C TRP A 21 -0.36 1.11 6.50
N ASP A 22 0.57 0.49 5.77
CA ASP A 22 2.01 0.70 5.93
C ASP A 22 2.60 1.39 4.71
N ARG A 23 3.65 2.19 4.96
CA ARG A 23 4.47 2.80 3.93
C ARG A 23 5.93 2.62 4.29
N SER A 24 6.65 1.87 3.47
CA SER A 24 8.08 1.63 3.64
C SER A 24 8.87 2.13 2.43
N LYS A 25 10.10 2.56 2.67
CA LYS A 25 11.06 2.94 1.62
C LYS A 25 12.29 2.04 1.73
N GLN A 26 12.66 1.40 0.62
CA GLN A 26 13.86 0.58 0.52
C GLN A 26 14.66 0.99 -0.72
N GLY A 27 15.75 1.73 -0.49
CA GLY A 27 16.54 2.30 -1.59
C GLY A 27 15.70 3.25 -2.44
N ASN A 28 15.56 2.92 -3.72
CA ASN A 28 14.76 3.70 -4.69
C ASN A 28 13.29 3.31 -4.70
N TYR A 29 12.88 2.29 -3.95
CA TYR A 29 11.52 1.79 -3.96
C TYR A 29 10.73 2.35 -2.78
N VAL A 30 9.48 2.72 -3.03
CA VAL A 30 8.47 2.98 -1.99
C VAL A 30 7.34 1.98 -2.16
N THR A 31 7.01 1.32 -1.05
CA THR A 31 5.95 0.33 -0.98
C THR A 31 4.85 0.86 -0.08
N TRP A 32 3.61 0.77 -0.55
CA TRP A 32 2.41 0.96 0.25
C TRP A 32 1.65 -0.35 0.33
N THR A 33 1.25 -0.73 1.53
CA THR A 33 0.36 -1.87 1.76
C THR A 33 -0.85 -1.44 2.56
N PHE A 34 -2.05 -1.81 2.12
CA PHE A 34 -3.32 -1.45 2.75
C PHE A 34 -4.35 -2.54 2.49
N GLN A 35 -5.42 -2.56 3.29
CA GLN A 35 -6.56 -3.46 3.08
C GLN A 35 -7.59 -2.85 2.15
N GLY A 36 -8.35 -3.72 1.47
CA GLY A 36 -9.36 -3.31 0.51
C GLY A 36 -10.50 -2.49 1.11
N ASP A 37 -10.87 -2.75 2.38
CA ASP A 37 -11.90 -1.99 3.11
C ASP A 37 -11.47 -0.59 3.53
N GLU A 38 -10.18 -0.28 3.43
CA GLU A 38 -9.64 1.04 3.72
C GLU A 38 -9.72 1.97 2.50
N ILE A 39 -9.95 1.42 1.32
CA ILE A 39 -10.05 2.17 0.07
C ILE A 39 -11.35 2.96 0.05
N VAL A 40 -11.24 4.29 0.15
CA VAL A 40 -12.38 5.22 0.05
C VAL A 40 -12.67 5.55 -1.41
N SER A 41 -11.62 5.85 -2.17
CA SER A 41 -11.72 6.16 -3.59
C SER A 41 -10.39 5.91 -4.28
N TYR A 42 -10.45 5.73 -5.59
CA TYR A 42 -9.28 5.62 -6.45
C TYR A 42 -9.59 6.16 -7.84
N SER A 43 -8.59 6.71 -8.50
CA SER A 43 -8.70 7.21 -9.87
C SER A 43 -7.37 7.17 -10.58
N VAL A 44 -7.43 7.04 -11.89
CA VAL A 44 -6.28 7.26 -12.78
C VAL A 44 -6.60 8.47 -13.64
N THR A 45 -5.70 9.44 -13.65
CA THR A 45 -5.71 10.54 -14.60
C THR A 45 -4.72 10.22 -15.70
N GLU A 46 -5.25 9.93 -16.88
CA GLU A 46 -4.43 9.71 -18.06
C GLU A 46 -3.78 11.02 -18.53
N PRO A 47 -2.57 10.96 -19.08
CA PRO A 47 -1.86 12.15 -19.51
C PRO A 47 -2.52 12.80 -20.73
N SER A 48 -2.49 14.14 -20.80
CA SER A 48 -3.01 14.89 -21.94
C SER A 48 -2.05 14.89 -23.13
N TYR A 49 -0.76 14.73 -22.85
CA TYR A 49 0.33 14.66 -23.83
C TYR A 49 1.22 13.44 -23.51
N ASN A 50 1.88 12.86 -24.51
CA ASN A 50 2.71 11.66 -24.30
C ASN A 50 3.92 11.88 -23.37
N GLU A 51 4.29 13.13 -23.11
CA GLU A 51 5.38 13.53 -22.22
C GLU A 51 4.94 13.65 -20.76
N ASP A 52 3.62 13.75 -20.50
CA ASP A 52 3.08 13.82 -19.15
C ASP A 52 2.94 12.41 -18.54
N PRO A 53 3.19 12.24 -17.24
CA PRO A 53 2.98 10.97 -16.56
C PRO A 53 1.49 10.72 -16.31
N ALA A 54 1.11 9.44 -16.22
CA ALA A 54 -0.21 9.08 -15.69
C ALA A 54 -0.20 9.27 -14.17
N VAL A 55 -1.31 9.73 -13.59
CA VAL A 55 -1.41 9.95 -12.14
C VAL A 55 -2.38 8.96 -11.52
N LEU A 56 -1.87 8.09 -10.64
CA LEU A 56 -2.68 7.26 -9.76
C LEU A 56 -2.95 8.01 -8.46
N ASN A 57 -4.22 8.10 -8.08
CA ASN A 57 -4.67 8.60 -6.79
C ASN A 57 -5.46 7.52 -6.06
N VAL A 58 -5.09 7.22 -4.80
CA VAL A 58 -5.82 6.31 -3.92
C VAL A 58 -6.03 7.00 -2.57
N SER A 59 -7.28 7.21 -2.19
CA SER A 59 -7.64 7.73 -0.88
C SER A 59 -7.97 6.58 0.07
N LEU A 60 -7.30 6.57 1.22
CA LEU A 60 -7.46 5.57 2.26
C LEU A 60 -8.05 6.20 3.53
N TRP A 61 -8.84 5.44 4.27
CA TRP A 61 -9.34 5.83 5.59
C TRP A 61 -9.41 4.64 6.55
N SER A 62 -9.08 4.91 7.81
CA SER A 62 -9.28 3.99 8.93
C SER A 62 -9.61 4.80 10.18
N SER A 63 -10.45 4.23 11.04
CA SER A 63 -10.81 4.83 12.32
C SER A 63 -9.61 5.04 13.25
N HIS A 64 -8.56 4.24 13.10
CA HIS A 64 -7.37 4.29 13.95
C HIS A 64 -6.28 5.22 13.40
N SER A 65 -6.19 5.36 12.08
CA SER A 65 -5.07 6.02 11.39
C SER A 65 -5.45 7.27 10.60
N GLY A 66 -6.75 7.60 10.50
CA GLY A 66 -7.24 8.83 9.86
C GLY A 66 -7.43 8.68 8.35
N SER A 67 -7.16 9.73 7.58
CA SER A 67 -7.19 9.71 6.11
C SER A 67 -5.79 9.92 5.55
N VAL A 68 -5.48 9.22 4.45
CA VAL A 68 -4.27 9.48 3.66
C VAL A 68 -4.58 9.38 2.17
N VAL A 69 -3.83 10.11 1.36
CA VAL A 69 -3.87 10.02 -0.10
C VAL A 69 -2.53 9.52 -0.59
N VAL A 70 -2.54 8.43 -1.36
CA VAL A 70 -1.40 7.93 -2.12
C VAL A 70 -1.50 8.52 -3.52
N LEU A 71 -0.49 9.29 -3.91
CA LEU A 71 -0.39 9.89 -5.25
C LEU A 71 0.91 9.40 -5.90
N ILE A 72 0.80 8.79 -7.08
CA ILE A 72 1.93 8.28 -7.87
C ILE A 72 1.80 8.83 -9.29
N GLU A 73 2.79 9.62 -9.69
CA GLU A 73 2.96 10.10 -11.07
C GLU A 73 3.89 9.10 -11.78
N ALA A 74 3.31 8.19 -12.55
CA ALA A 74 4.03 7.09 -13.17
C ALA A 74 4.23 7.33 -14.67
N ASP A 75 5.49 7.34 -15.08
CA ASP A 75 5.83 7.15 -16.48
C ASP A 75 5.51 5.71 -16.90
N LEU A 76 5.23 5.51 -18.19
CA LEU A 76 4.81 4.22 -18.77
C LEU A 76 3.41 3.74 -18.32
N GLY A 77 2.65 4.62 -17.67
CA GLY A 77 1.29 4.36 -17.22
C GLY A 77 1.22 3.52 -15.94
N VAL A 78 -0.01 3.17 -15.55
CA VAL A 78 -0.31 2.47 -14.30
C VAL A 78 -0.87 1.06 -14.52
N GLY A 79 -0.79 0.57 -15.76
CA GLY A 79 -1.20 -0.78 -16.16
C GLY A 79 -2.62 -1.13 -15.71
N ASN A 80 -2.77 -2.34 -15.15
CA ASN A 80 -4.06 -2.85 -14.67
C ASN A 80 -4.41 -2.39 -13.25
N CYS A 81 -3.72 -1.40 -12.69
CA CYS A 81 -3.87 -1.07 -11.27
C CYS A 81 -5.29 -0.63 -10.91
N LEU A 82 -5.99 0.05 -11.82
CA LEU A 82 -7.41 0.39 -11.62
C LEU A 82 -8.29 -0.85 -11.42
N SER A 83 -8.03 -1.93 -12.18
CA SER A 83 -8.75 -3.20 -12.03
C SER A 83 -8.40 -3.89 -10.72
N THR A 84 -7.12 -3.86 -10.31
CA THR A 84 -6.67 -4.41 -9.02
C THR A 84 -7.36 -3.70 -7.85
N LEU A 85 -7.38 -2.37 -7.87
CA LEU A 85 -8.04 -1.55 -6.83
C LEU A 85 -9.55 -1.76 -6.82
N SER A 86 -10.17 -1.85 -7.99
CA SER A 86 -11.61 -2.14 -8.11
C SER A 86 -11.99 -3.51 -7.54
N HIS A 87 -11.12 -4.51 -7.71
CA HIS A 87 -11.33 -5.84 -7.15
C HIS A 87 -11.20 -5.86 -5.61
N ALA A 88 -10.26 -5.10 -5.05
CA ALA A 88 -10.01 -5.06 -3.61
C ALA A 88 -10.99 -4.16 -2.85
N ALA A 89 -11.45 -3.06 -3.46
CA ALA A 89 -12.21 -2.01 -2.77
C ALA A 89 -13.44 -2.55 -2.02
N GLY A 90 -13.53 -2.21 -0.73
CA GLY A 90 -14.58 -2.64 0.18
C GLY A 90 -14.41 -4.05 0.76
N ASN A 91 -13.32 -4.76 0.45
CA ASN A 91 -13.08 -6.12 0.93
C ASN A 91 -11.91 -6.20 1.91
N ALA A 92 -12.21 -6.35 3.20
CA ALA A 92 -11.23 -6.47 4.29
C ALA A 92 -10.38 -7.76 4.24
N SER A 93 -10.71 -8.71 3.37
CA SER A 93 -9.95 -9.96 3.18
C SER A 93 -8.97 -9.89 2.02
N ILE A 94 -8.90 -8.77 1.31
CA ILE A 94 -8.00 -8.58 0.17
C ILE A 94 -7.06 -7.42 0.50
N GLY A 95 -5.77 -7.73 0.62
CA GLY A 95 -4.74 -6.70 0.74
C GLY A 95 -4.32 -6.18 -0.62
N VAL A 96 -3.82 -4.95 -0.67
CA VAL A 96 -3.21 -4.33 -1.86
C VAL A 96 -1.78 -3.95 -1.54
N THR A 97 -0.87 -4.18 -2.50
CA THR A 97 0.51 -3.70 -2.49
C THR A 97 0.75 -2.82 -3.72
N LEU A 98 1.17 -1.58 -3.49
CA LEU A 98 1.69 -0.68 -4.52
C LEU A 98 3.20 -0.55 -4.33
N VAL A 99 3.98 -0.67 -5.40
CA VAL A 99 5.43 -0.43 -5.39
C VAL A 99 5.77 0.58 -6.47
N ALA A 100 6.29 1.73 -6.07
CA ALA A 100 6.83 2.72 -6.99
C ALA A 100 8.36 2.70 -6.96
N ASN A 101 8.99 2.77 -8.14
CA ASN A 101 10.41 3.02 -8.29
C ASN A 101 10.63 4.53 -8.51
N LEU A 102 11.34 5.17 -7.60
CA LEU A 102 11.62 6.62 -7.61
C LEU A 102 12.90 7.00 -8.37
N ASN A 103 13.53 6.05 -9.05
CA ASN A 103 14.72 6.29 -9.88
C ASN A 103 14.65 5.43 -11.15
N ALA A 104 13.48 5.39 -11.76
CA ALA A 104 13.27 4.71 -13.03
C ALA A 104 14.00 5.43 -14.17
N THR A 105 14.40 4.70 -15.21
CA THR A 105 15.01 5.31 -16.41
C THR A 105 13.93 5.79 -17.36
N THR A 106 13.12 6.74 -16.90
CA THR A 106 11.99 7.36 -17.59
C THR A 106 12.11 8.89 -17.56
N LEU A 107 11.19 9.62 -18.20
CA LEU A 107 11.26 11.09 -18.32
C LEU A 107 11.24 11.80 -16.97
N ASN A 108 10.38 11.37 -16.05
CA ASN A 108 10.18 11.95 -14.72
C ASN A 108 10.84 11.14 -13.60
N GLY A 109 11.46 10.00 -13.95
CA GLY A 109 12.21 9.17 -13.01
C GLY A 109 11.35 8.31 -12.07
N VAL A 110 10.03 8.23 -12.32
CA VAL A 110 9.09 7.47 -11.48
C VAL A 110 8.28 6.49 -12.31
N THR A 111 8.21 5.24 -11.86
CA THR A 111 7.31 4.21 -12.42
C THR A 111 6.52 3.50 -11.32
N LEU A 112 5.33 3.02 -11.66
CA LEU A 112 4.59 2.07 -10.83
C LEU A 112 5.02 0.64 -11.21
N ASP A 113 5.96 0.07 -10.46
CA ASP A 113 6.54 -1.24 -10.73
C ASP A 113 5.58 -2.38 -10.38
N GLN A 114 4.75 -2.20 -9.36
CA GLN A 114 3.79 -3.22 -8.94
C GLN A 114 2.48 -2.61 -8.43
N CYS A 115 1.38 -3.25 -8.79
CA CYS A 115 0.07 -3.07 -8.19
C CYS A 115 -0.65 -4.41 -8.14
N SER A 116 -0.65 -5.06 -6.97
CA SER A 116 -1.12 -6.44 -6.80
C SER A 116 -1.96 -6.60 -5.53
N THR A 117 -2.70 -7.71 -5.44
CA THR A 117 -3.37 -8.15 -4.23
C THR A 117 -2.60 -9.26 -3.50
N TYR A 118 -2.93 -9.49 -2.22
CA TYR A 118 -2.45 -10.61 -1.41
C TYR A 118 -3.54 -11.11 -0.45
#